data_AF-A0A946I5B2-F1
#
_entry.id   AF-A0A946I5B2-F1
#
_cell.length_a   1.000
_cell.length_b   1.000
_cell.length_c   1.000
_cell.angle_alpha   90.00
_cell.angle_beta   90.00
_cell.angle_gamma   90.00
#
_symmetry.space_group_name_H-M   'P 1'
#
loop_
_entity.id
_entity.type
_entity.pdbx_description
1 polymer ?
#
loop_
_entity_poly.entity_id
_entity_poly.type
_entity_poly.pdbx_seq_one_letter_code
_entity_poly.pdbx_strand_id
1 'polypeptide(L)'
;MKKFLVLIVAILSVFSVSAQGKYGADEQKCKENLSMFREYYKQKNYDDAYNPWRWAYMNCPESSGNIFKNAPKILKAKMKADKANKSAYVDTLMMVFDDRIKYFGKEGYVLGIKGYELIVVDKSRSEEALGYLKRSIELEGNNASVQAVFGYMKAIVNLEKSGIKAKSDVIEAYSVVSEVIDYNIVNETKMAVHFVKYSEKVEELFTPYANCDDLIALFSVKFDPATEDVNLLKRIIKVLDNKKCTDSDLFFSASSRLYELEPSSASA
;
A
#
# COMPACT_ATOMS: atom_id res chain seq x y z
N MET A 1 65.65 -41.52 5.61
CA MET A 1 65.27 -40.11 5.36
C MET A 1 64.83 -39.96 3.91
N LYS A 2 63.53 -39.99 3.62
CA LYS A 2 62.97 -39.72 2.29
C LYS A 2 61.99 -38.55 2.44
N LYS A 3 62.33 -37.40 1.84
CA LYS A 3 61.49 -36.19 1.83
C LYS A 3 60.40 -36.36 0.78
N PHE A 4 59.13 -36.38 1.20
CA PHE A 4 58.00 -36.29 0.28
C PHE A 4 57.78 -34.82 -0.09
N LEU A 5 57.83 -34.53 -1.38
CA LEU A 5 57.56 -33.22 -1.96
C LEU A 5 56.06 -33.17 -2.27
N VAL A 6 55.30 -32.39 -1.52
CA VAL A 6 53.87 -32.19 -1.78
C VAL A 6 53.72 -31.03 -2.76
N LEU A 7 53.25 -31.33 -3.96
CA LEU A 7 52.96 -30.36 -5.01
C LEU A 7 51.51 -29.89 -4.83
N ILE A 8 51.31 -28.64 -4.37
CA ILE A 8 49.99 -28.02 -4.24
C ILE A 8 49.60 -27.46 -5.60
N VAL A 9 48.65 -28.11 -6.28
CA VAL A 9 48.00 -27.58 -7.48
C VAL A 9 46.86 -26.67 -7.03
N ALA A 10 47.03 -25.36 -7.17
CA ALA A 10 45.98 -24.38 -6.93
C ALA A 10 45.00 -24.39 -8.12
N ILE A 11 43.81 -24.95 -7.91
CA ILE A 11 42.69 -24.85 -8.87
C ILE A 11 42.12 -23.44 -8.76
N LEU A 12 42.46 -22.57 -9.71
CA LEU A 12 41.82 -21.28 -9.90
C LEU A 12 40.40 -21.50 -10.41
N SER A 13 39.43 -21.50 -9.51
CA SER A 13 38.01 -21.36 -9.85
C SER A 13 37.77 -19.98 -10.46
N VAL A 14 37.58 -19.93 -11.77
CA VAL A 14 37.20 -18.70 -12.49
C VAL A 14 35.76 -18.38 -12.12
N PHE A 15 35.57 -17.51 -11.12
CA PHE A 15 34.28 -16.84 -10.95
C PHE A 15 34.15 -15.81 -12.07
N SER A 16 33.29 -16.10 -13.05
CA SER A 16 32.83 -15.12 -14.03
C SER A 16 31.98 -14.06 -13.34
N VAL A 17 32.60 -13.16 -12.59
CA VAL A 17 31.96 -11.91 -12.16
C VAL A 17 31.89 -11.06 -13.41
N SER A 18 30.72 -11.02 -14.05
CA SER A 18 30.44 -10.04 -15.10
C SER A 18 30.60 -8.66 -14.47
N ALA A 19 31.69 -7.96 -14.79
CA ALA A 19 32.00 -6.61 -14.29
C ALA A 19 31.07 -5.52 -14.86
N GLN A 20 29.86 -5.88 -15.28
CA GLN A 20 28.87 -4.91 -15.73
C GLN A 20 28.37 -4.17 -14.49
N GLY A 21 28.65 -2.87 -14.41
CA GLY A 21 28.07 -2.02 -13.36
C GLY A 21 26.55 -1.97 -13.48
N LYS A 22 25.89 -1.25 -12.57
CA LYS A 22 24.42 -1.10 -12.50
C LYS A 22 23.73 -0.68 -13.82
N TYR A 23 24.48 -0.23 -14.83
CA TYR A 23 23.98 0.20 -16.13
C TYR A 23 23.91 -0.92 -17.19
N GLY A 24 24.27 -2.16 -16.83
CA GLY A 24 24.23 -3.30 -17.75
C GLY A 24 25.35 -3.27 -18.80
N ALA A 25 25.14 -3.99 -19.90
CA ALA A 25 26.14 -4.16 -20.96
C ALA A 25 26.40 -2.90 -21.80
N ASP A 26 25.40 -2.03 -21.94
CA ASP A 26 25.46 -0.80 -22.73
C ASP A 26 25.12 0.41 -21.84
N GLU A 27 26.15 0.95 -21.20
CA GLU A 27 26.02 2.03 -20.24
C GLU A 27 25.46 3.32 -20.87
N GLN A 28 25.91 3.64 -22.09
CA GLN A 28 25.49 4.84 -22.80
C GLN A 28 23.99 4.76 -23.12
N LYS A 29 23.55 3.65 -23.70
CA LYS A 29 22.14 3.44 -24.05
C LYS A 29 21.25 3.35 -22.82
N CYS A 30 21.75 2.81 -21.71
CA CYS A 30 21.04 2.88 -20.43
C CYS A 30 20.84 4.31 -19.97
N LYS A 31 21.89 5.15 -19.95
CA LYS A 31 21.77 6.56 -19.57
C LYS A 31 20.82 7.34 -20.47
N GLU A 32 20.86 7.11 -21.78
CA GLU A 32 19.97 7.72 -22.76
C GLU A 32 18.50 7.38 -22.49
N ASN A 33 18.18 6.09 -22.38
CA ASN A 33 16.81 5.63 -22.13
C ASN A 33 16.29 6.09 -20.76
N LEU A 34 17.14 6.05 -19.72
CA LEU A 34 16.83 6.60 -18.40
C LEU A 34 16.49 8.09 -18.47
N SER A 35 17.26 8.87 -19.23
CA SER A 35 17.02 10.31 -19.40
C SER A 35 15.70 10.55 -20.13
N MET A 36 15.52 9.90 -21.29
CA MET A 36 14.34 10.06 -22.14
C MET A 36 13.05 9.72 -21.41
N PHE A 37 12.94 8.52 -20.81
CA PHE A 37 11.68 8.15 -20.15
C PHE A 37 11.37 9.07 -18.97
N ARG A 38 12.40 9.54 -18.24
CA ARG A 38 12.19 10.44 -17.10
C ARG A 38 11.71 11.80 -17.56
N GLU A 39 12.22 12.30 -18.68
CA GLU A 39 11.78 13.58 -19.23
C GLU A 39 10.34 13.51 -19.72
N TYR A 40 10.00 12.50 -20.54
CA TYR A 40 8.62 12.25 -20.95
C TYR A 40 7.68 12.05 -19.74
N TYR A 41 8.11 11.31 -18.72
CA TYR A 41 7.33 11.11 -17.50
C TYR A 41 7.04 12.42 -16.76
N LYS A 42 8.02 13.32 -16.63
CA LYS A 42 7.83 14.65 -16.00
C LYS A 42 6.82 15.49 -16.76
N GLN A 43 6.87 15.42 -18.09
CA GLN A 43 5.91 16.09 -18.99
C GLN A 43 4.54 15.40 -19.01
N LYS A 44 4.37 14.30 -18.26
CA LYS A 44 3.17 13.43 -18.25
C LYS A 44 2.86 12.80 -19.62
N ASN A 45 3.82 12.80 -20.53
CA ASN A 45 3.73 12.11 -21.81
C ASN A 45 4.06 10.63 -21.62
N TYR A 46 3.10 9.87 -21.09
CA TYR A 46 3.32 8.47 -20.71
C TYR A 46 3.43 7.51 -21.90
N ASP A 47 2.88 7.88 -23.05
CA ASP A 47 2.98 7.05 -24.25
C ASP A 47 4.42 7.04 -24.79
N ASP A 48 5.01 8.23 -24.97
CA ASP A 48 6.41 8.36 -25.38
C ASP A 48 7.39 7.89 -24.29
N ALA A 49 7.00 7.94 -23.01
CA ALA A 49 7.81 7.39 -21.92
C ALA A 49 7.90 5.85 -21.97
N TYR A 50 6.92 5.15 -22.56
CA TYR A 50 6.80 3.70 -22.44
C TYR A 50 7.98 2.94 -23.06
N ASN A 51 8.34 3.27 -24.30
CA ASN A 51 9.41 2.57 -25.02
C ASN A 51 10.79 2.71 -24.33
N PRO A 52 11.28 3.94 -24.01
CA PRO A 52 12.55 4.09 -23.30
C PRO A 52 12.49 3.52 -21.88
N TRP A 53 11.34 3.59 -21.20
CA TRP A 53 11.16 2.94 -19.90
C TRP A 53 11.30 1.42 -20.00
N ARG A 54 10.60 0.79 -20.95
CA ARG A 54 10.63 -0.66 -21.16
C ARG A 54 12.05 -1.11 -21.52
N TRP A 55 12.75 -0.36 -22.34
CA TRP A 55 14.14 -0.65 -22.67
C TRP A 55 15.02 -0.65 -21.40
N ALA A 56 14.93 0.41 -20.59
CA ALA A 56 15.72 0.50 -19.34
C ALA A 56 15.36 -0.60 -18.34
N TYR A 57 14.07 -0.94 -18.20
CA TYR A 57 13.60 -2.04 -17.36
C TYR A 57 14.20 -3.39 -17.76
N MET A 58 14.27 -3.69 -19.06
CA MET A 58 14.79 -4.97 -19.54
C MET A 58 16.32 -5.07 -19.55
N ASN A 59 17.03 -3.96 -19.77
CA ASN A 59 18.46 -3.99 -20.05
C ASN A 59 19.34 -3.45 -18.91
N CYS A 60 18.79 -2.61 -18.04
CA CYS A 60 19.54 -2.07 -16.91
C CYS A 60 18.64 -1.79 -15.67
N PRO A 61 17.92 -2.79 -15.15
CA PRO A 61 16.96 -2.61 -14.05
C PRO A 61 17.60 -2.09 -12.75
N GLU A 62 18.86 -2.42 -12.47
CA GLU A 62 19.59 -1.98 -11.27
C GLU A 62 20.00 -0.50 -11.32
N SER A 63 19.96 0.11 -12.50
CA SER A 63 20.48 1.46 -12.72
C SER A 63 19.72 2.54 -11.94
N SER A 64 18.41 2.36 -11.73
CA SER A 64 17.57 3.33 -11.02
C SER A 64 16.25 2.75 -10.52
N GLY A 65 15.97 2.96 -9.22
CA GLY A 65 14.65 2.66 -8.66
C GLY A 65 13.49 3.45 -9.29
N ASN A 66 13.77 4.52 -10.04
CA ASN A 66 12.73 5.27 -10.76
C ASN A 66 12.10 4.48 -11.91
N ILE A 67 12.81 3.48 -12.45
CA ILE A 67 12.24 2.53 -13.42
C ILE A 67 10.97 1.92 -12.82
N PHE A 68 11.03 1.45 -11.58
CA PHE A 68 9.90 0.81 -10.91
C PHE A 68 8.90 1.81 -10.32
N LYS A 69 9.36 2.92 -9.74
CA LYS A 69 8.47 3.91 -9.12
C LYS A 69 7.56 4.62 -10.13
N ASN A 70 8.03 4.81 -11.37
CA ASN A 70 7.28 5.51 -12.40
C ASN A 70 6.42 4.57 -13.27
N ALA A 71 6.77 3.29 -13.32
CA ALA A 71 6.08 2.27 -14.10
C ALA A 71 4.55 2.21 -13.89
N PRO A 72 4.00 2.32 -12.66
CA PRO A 72 2.54 2.25 -12.48
C PRO A 72 1.77 3.29 -13.29
N LYS A 73 2.26 4.53 -13.40
CA LYS A 73 1.57 5.56 -14.20
C LYS A 73 1.70 5.29 -15.70
N ILE A 74 2.89 4.88 -16.14
CA ILE A 74 3.17 4.56 -17.55
C ILE A 74 2.27 3.39 -18.00
N LEU A 75 2.26 2.29 -17.24
CA LEU A 75 1.47 1.11 -17.55
C LEU A 75 -0.04 1.38 -17.46
N LYS A 76 -0.52 2.15 -16.48
CA LYS A 76 -1.93 2.56 -16.41
C LYS A 76 -2.35 3.42 -17.62
N ALA A 77 -1.45 4.24 -18.16
CA ALA A 77 -1.72 4.97 -19.40
C ALA A 77 -1.87 4.00 -20.59
N LYS A 78 -1.01 2.98 -20.71
CA LYS A 78 -1.13 1.94 -21.73
C LYS A 78 -2.42 1.13 -21.58
N MET A 79 -2.80 0.72 -20.36
CA MET A 79 -4.08 0.03 -20.10
C MET A 79 -5.30 0.85 -20.56
N LYS A 80 -5.23 2.18 -20.43
CA LYS A 80 -6.31 3.09 -20.86
C LYS A 80 -6.37 3.22 -22.38
N ALA A 81 -5.22 3.31 -23.04
CA ALA A 81 -5.11 3.46 -24.49
C ALA A 81 -5.40 2.15 -25.24
N ASP A 82 -4.93 1.03 -24.71
CA ASP A 82 -5.03 -0.30 -25.30
C ASP A 82 -5.78 -1.24 -24.35
N LYS A 83 -7.12 -1.19 -24.45
CA LYS A 83 -8.01 -2.01 -23.63
C LYS A 83 -7.92 -3.49 -23.98
N ALA A 84 -7.58 -3.84 -25.22
CA ALA A 84 -7.48 -5.22 -25.67
C ALA A 84 -6.35 -5.96 -24.94
N ASN A 85 -5.24 -5.27 -24.68
CA ASN A 85 -4.09 -5.83 -23.95
C ASN A 85 -4.05 -5.44 -22.47
N LYS A 86 -5.17 -4.96 -21.89
CA LYS A 86 -5.21 -4.51 -20.50
C LYS A 86 -4.65 -5.56 -19.52
N SER A 87 -5.03 -6.84 -19.68
CA SER A 87 -4.57 -7.91 -18.78
C SER A 87 -3.05 -8.06 -18.81
N ALA A 88 -2.43 -8.07 -19.99
CA ALA A 88 -0.99 -8.19 -20.12
C ALA A 88 -0.24 -7.02 -19.47
N TYR A 89 -0.79 -5.80 -19.53
CA TYR A 89 -0.23 -4.66 -18.81
C TYR A 89 -0.40 -4.77 -17.29
N VAL A 90 -1.48 -5.39 -16.80
CA VAL A 90 -1.68 -5.65 -15.36
C VAL A 90 -0.66 -6.66 -14.88
N ASP A 91 -0.41 -7.73 -15.64
CA ASP A 91 0.61 -8.72 -15.29
C ASP A 91 2.01 -8.11 -15.30
N THR A 92 2.31 -7.27 -16.30
CA THR A 92 3.56 -6.49 -16.33
C THR A 92 3.69 -5.58 -15.10
N LEU A 93 2.59 -4.95 -14.66
CA LEU A 93 2.59 -4.11 -13.46
C LEU A 93 2.91 -4.93 -12.21
N MET A 94 2.39 -6.15 -12.09
CA MET A 94 2.72 -7.04 -10.97
C MET A 94 4.19 -7.45 -10.99
N MET A 95 4.73 -7.82 -12.15
CA MET A 95 6.15 -8.15 -12.34
C MET A 95 7.07 -6.98 -11.95
N VAL A 96 6.70 -5.74 -12.30
CA VAL A 96 7.45 -4.54 -11.91
C VAL A 96 7.58 -4.42 -10.40
N PHE A 97 6.55 -4.77 -9.63
CA PHE A 97 6.65 -4.74 -8.17
C PHE A 97 7.56 -5.85 -7.63
N ASP A 98 7.49 -7.05 -8.21
CA ASP A 98 8.36 -8.17 -7.83
C ASP A 98 9.83 -7.87 -8.13
N ASP A 99 10.12 -7.33 -9.31
CA ASP A 99 11.47 -6.91 -9.67
C ASP A 99 11.95 -5.74 -8.81
N ARG A 100 11.06 -4.82 -8.42
CA ARG A 100 11.44 -3.75 -7.49
C ARG A 100 11.92 -4.34 -6.15
N ILE A 101 11.24 -5.37 -5.64
CA ILE A 101 11.66 -6.07 -4.42
C ILE A 101 13.01 -6.74 -4.66
N LYS A 102 13.16 -7.47 -5.78
CA LYS A 102 14.40 -8.14 -6.15
C LYS A 102 15.61 -7.19 -6.21
N TYR A 103 15.47 -6.04 -6.86
CA TYR A 103 16.60 -5.13 -7.11
C TYR A 103 16.79 -4.06 -6.02
N PHE A 104 15.74 -3.69 -5.28
CA PHE A 104 15.78 -2.55 -4.33
C PHE A 104 15.20 -2.85 -2.95
N GLY A 105 14.76 -4.09 -2.69
CA GLY A 105 14.25 -4.54 -1.40
C GLY A 105 12.93 -3.86 -0.99
N LYS A 106 12.73 -3.75 0.33
CA LYS A 106 11.52 -3.19 0.97
C LYS A 106 10.26 -3.98 0.65
N GLU A 107 10.35 -5.30 0.81
CA GLU A 107 9.27 -6.25 0.48
C GLU A 107 7.91 -5.83 1.03
N GLY A 108 7.80 -5.62 2.36
CA GLY A 108 6.54 -5.27 3.01
C GLY A 108 5.90 -4.01 2.40
N TYR A 109 6.63 -2.90 2.35
CA TYR A 109 6.18 -1.66 1.73
C TYR A 109 5.77 -1.83 0.25
N VAL A 110 6.56 -2.56 -0.55
CA VAL A 110 6.28 -2.72 -1.98
C VAL A 110 5.07 -3.62 -2.22
N LEU A 111 4.90 -4.70 -1.45
CA LEU A 111 3.72 -5.55 -1.52
C LEU A 111 2.43 -4.80 -1.19
N GLY A 112 2.48 -3.87 -0.24
CA GLY A 112 1.34 -3.01 0.10
C GLY A 112 0.88 -2.17 -1.09
N ILE A 113 1.83 -1.61 -1.84
CA ILE A 113 1.54 -0.87 -3.07
C ILE A 113 1.07 -1.82 -4.18
N LYS A 114 1.70 -3.01 -4.32
CA LYS A 114 1.35 -4.01 -5.33
C LYS A 114 -0.12 -4.41 -5.22
N GLY A 115 -0.56 -4.81 -4.03
CA GLY A 115 -1.95 -5.21 -3.80
C GLY A 115 -2.93 -4.05 -3.98
N TYR A 116 -2.60 -2.85 -3.49
CA TYR A 116 -3.44 -1.67 -3.70
C TYR A 116 -3.59 -1.30 -5.18
N GLU A 117 -2.50 -1.33 -5.96
CA GLU A 117 -2.58 -1.05 -7.39
C GLU A 117 -3.35 -2.14 -8.13
N LEU A 118 -3.22 -3.42 -7.75
CA LEU A 118 -3.96 -4.53 -8.35
C LEU A 118 -5.47 -4.35 -8.20
N ILE A 119 -5.99 -4.07 -6.99
CA ILE A 119 -7.43 -3.85 -6.81
C ILE A 119 -7.96 -2.63 -7.58
N VAL A 120 -7.11 -1.62 -7.81
CA VAL A 120 -7.49 -0.41 -8.55
C VAL A 120 -7.63 -0.70 -10.04
N VAL A 121 -6.73 -1.50 -10.61
CA VAL A 121 -6.75 -1.80 -12.06
C VAL A 121 -7.61 -3.00 -12.41
N ASP A 122 -7.76 -3.96 -11.49
CA ASP A 122 -8.52 -5.19 -11.65
C ASP A 122 -9.10 -5.71 -10.31
N LYS A 123 -10.33 -5.29 -10.02
CA LYS A 123 -11.06 -5.73 -8.82
C LYS A 123 -11.35 -7.24 -8.79
N SER A 124 -11.33 -7.94 -9.93
CA SER A 124 -11.62 -9.38 -9.96
C SER A 124 -10.50 -10.19 -9.30
N ARG A 125 -9.28 -9.64 -9.26
CA ARG A 125 -8.10 -10.21 -8.61
C ARG A 125 -7.95 -9.77 -7.15
N SER A 126 -9.06 -9.45 -6.47
CA SER A 126 -9.02 -8.98 -5.07
C SER A 126 -8.51 -10.05 -4.10
N GLU A 127 -8.68 -11.34 -4.40
CA GLU A 127 -8.16 -12.43 -3.57
C GLU A 127 -6.62 -12.49 -3.62
N GLU A 128 -6.06 -12.39 -4.84
CA GLU A 128 -4.61 -12.29 -5.02
C GLU A 128 -4.05 -11.03 -4.35
N ALA A 129 -4.71 -9.88 -4.56
CA ALA A 129 -4.30 -8.63 -3.94
C ALA A 129 -4.31 -8.72 -2.41
N LEU A 130 -5.32 -9.36 -1.83
CA LEU A 130 -5.43 -9.57 -0.39
C LEU A 130 -4.22 -10.34 0.16
N GLY A 131 -3.72 -11.34 -0.57
CA GLY A 131 -2.49 -12.05 -0.21
C GLY A 131 -1.28 -11.11 -0.04
N TYR A 132 -1.06 -10.21 -1.02
CA TYR A 132 0.02 -9.23 -0.93
C TYR A 132 -0.18 -8.22 0.20
N LEU A 133 -1.42 -7.74 0.38
CA LEU A 133 -1.77 -6.74 1.39
C LEU A 133 -1.62 -7.30 2.81
N LYS A 134 -2.08 -8.54 3.03
CA LYS A 134 -1.91 -9.24 4.30
C LYS A 134 -0.43 -9.39 4.64
N ARG A 135 0.38 -9.89 3.70
CA ARG A 135 1.83 -10.04 3.89
C ARG A 135 2.53 -8.70 4.16
N SER A 136 2.10 -7.64 3.49
CA SER A 136 2.58 -6.28 3.73
C SER A 136 2.33 -5.82 5.17
N ILE A 137 1.10 -5.99 5.66
CA ILE A 137 0.72 -5.60 7.03
C ILE A 137 1.46 -6.45 8.06
N GLU A 138 1.62 -7.76 7.84
CA GLU A 138 2.40 -8.64 8.74
C GLU A 138 3.87 -8.23 8.83
N LEU A 139 4.49 -7.84 7.72
CA LEU A 139 5.91 -7.46 7.67
C LEU A 139 6.17 -6.08 8.28
N GLU A 140 5.27 -5.13 8.06
CA GLU A 140 5.48 -3.73 8.44
C GLU A 140 4.84 -3.39 9.81
N GLY A 141 3.85 -4.18 10.26
CA GLY A 141 3.07 -3.90 11.47
C GLY A 141 2.49 -2.49 11.44
N ASN A 142 2.75 -1.72 12.50
CA ASN A 142 2.32 -0.33 12.60
C ASN A 142 2.99 0.63 11.59
N ASN A 143 4.04 0.19 10.88
CA ASN A 143 4.66 0.96 9.81
C ASN A 143 4.01 0.71 8.43
N ALA A 144 2.98 -0.14 8.36
CA ALA A 144 2.31 -0.45 7.10
C ALA A 144 1.80 0.83 6.41
N SER A 145 1.95 0.90 5.10
CA SER A 145 1.56 2.11 4.35
C SER A 145 0.05 2.33 4.34
N VAL A 146 -0.40 3.58 4.20
CA VAL A 146 -1.83 3.90 4.02
C VAL A 146 -2.46 3.14 2.85
N GLN A 147 -1.70 2.84 1.79
CA GLN A 147 -2.13 2.02 0.66
C GLN A 147 -2.38 0.57 1.07
N ALA A 148 -1.50 -0.01 1.89
CA ALA A 148 -1.66 -1.37 2.38
C ALA A 148 -2.91 -1.49 3.26
N VAL A 149 -3.04 -0.59 4.22
CA VAL A 149 -4.16 -0.53 5.18
C VAL A 149 -5.51 -0.35 4.47
N PHE A 150 -5.62 0.69 3.63
CA PHE A 150 -6.85 0.92 2.86
C PHE A 150 -7.10 -0.18 1.82
N GLY A 151 -6.05 -0.65 1.16
CA GLY A 151 -6.13 -1.72 0.18
C GLY A 151 -6.67 -3.01 0.79
N TYR A 152 -6.22 -3.37 1.99
CA TYR A 152 -6.67 -4.56 2.73
C TYR A 152 -8.18 -4.51 2.96
N MET A 153 -8.67 -3.41 3.55
CA MET A 153 -10.10 -3.20 3.77
C MET A 153 -10.89 -3.27 2.45
N LYS A 154 -10.38 -2.62 1.40
CA LYS A 154 -11.03 -2.57 0.10
C LYS A 154 -11.08 -3.94 -0.59
N ALA A 155 -10.03 -4.74 -0.47
CA ALA A 155 -9.97 -6.09 -1.02
C ALA A 155 -11.00 -7.01 -0.34
N ILE A 156 -11.10 -6.96 0.99
CA ILE A 156 -12.12 -7.71 1.75
C ILE A 156 -13.53 -7.30 1.33
N VAL A 157 -13.83 -6.00 1.23
CA VAL A 157 -15.12 -5.52 0.75
C VAL A 157 -15.43 -5.95 -0.69
N ASN A 158 -14.44 -5.98 -1.58
CA ASN A 158 -14.65 -6.47 -2.94
C ASN A 158 -15.00 -7.97 -2.95
N LEU A 159 -14.34 -8.76 -2.10
CA LEU A 159 -14.57 -10.20 -1.97
C LEU A 159 -15.91 -10.54 -1.30
N GLU A 160 -16.36 -9.70 -0.36
CA GLU A 160 -17.70 -9.81 0.22
C GLU A 160 -18.76 -9.58 -0.85
N LYS A 161 -18.60 -8.51 -1.65
CA LYS A 161 -19.53 -8.19 -2.74
C LYS A 161 -19.56 -9.25 -3.84
N SER A 162 -18.51 -10.05 -3.99
CA SER A 162 -18.48 -11.18 -4.91
C SER A 162 -18.97 -12.50 -4.29
N GLY A 163 -19.35 -12.50 -3.01
CA GLY A 163 -19.83 -13.68 -2.29
C GLY A 163 -18.73 -14.64 -1.81
N ILE A 164 -17.46 -14.25 -1.91
CA ILE A 164 -16.31 -15.07 -1.45
C ILE A 164 -16.09 -14.89 0.06
N LYS A 165 -16.31 -13.67 0.56
CA LYS A 165 -16.18 -13.32 1.97
C LYS A 165 -17.54 -13.01 2.61
N ALA A 166 -17.64 -13.19 3.91
CA ALA A 166 -18.82 -12.85 4.67
C ALA A 166 -18.76 -11.40 5.16
N LYS A 167 -19.91 -10.87 5.59
CA LYS A 167 -19.98 -9.54 6.22
C LYS A 167 -19.12 -9.46 7.49
N SER A 168 -19.02 -10.56 8.24
CA SER A 168 -18.17 -10.65 9.43
C SER A 168 -16.68 -10.46 9.10
N ASP A 169 -16.21 -10.91 7.93
CA ASP A 169 -14.82 -10.66 7.51
C ASP A 169 -14.56 -9.15 7.34
N VAL A 170 -15.57 -8.38 6.90
CA VAL A 170 -15.43 -6.91 6.77
C VAL A 170 -15.29 -6.24 8.14
N ILE A 171 -16.04 -6.72 9.14
CA ILE A 171 -15.96 -6.24 10.52
C ILE A 171 -14.58 -6.56 11.12
N GLU A 172 -14.11 -7.81 10.98
CA GLU A 172 -12.79 -8.22 11.44
C GLU A 172 -11.67 -7.43 10.74
N ALA A 173 -11.79 -7.22 9.42
CA ALA A 173 -10.83 -6.44 8.67
C ALA A 173 -10.72 -5.00 9.18
N TYR A 174 -11.84 -4.38 9.56
CA TYR A 174 -11.84 -3.04 10.16
C TYR A 174 -11.03 -3.02 11.46
N SER A 175 -11.21 -3.99 12.36
CA SER A 175 -10.44 -4.07 13.60
C SER A 175 -8.94 -4.06 13.31
N VAL A 176 -8.47 -4.93 12.41
CA VAL A 176 -7.06 -5.00 12.00
C VAL A 176 -6.53 -3.68 11.45
N VAL A 177 -7.23 -3.07 10.50
CA VAL A 177 -6.72 -1.84 9.85
C VAL A 177 -6.81 -0.63 10.78
N SER A 178 -7.80 -0.60 11.66
CA SER A 178 -8.04 0.52 12.56
C SER A 178 -6.98 0.63 13.66
N GLU A 179 -6.40 -0.48 14.12
CA GLU A 179 -5.26 -0.47 15.05
C GLU A 179 -4.04 0.26 14.46
N VAL A 180 -3.71 -0.05 13.19
CA VAL A 180 -2.60 0.61 12.49
C VAL A 180 -2.89 2.10 12.29
N ILE A 181 -4.13 2.43 11.91
CA ILE A 181 -4.57 3.82 11.73
C ILE A 181 -4.44 4.60 13.04
N ASP A 182 -5.02 4.09 14.12
CA ASP A 182 -5.06 4.77 15.41
C ASP A 182 -3.65 4.92 15.99
N TYR A 183 -2.81 3.88 15.91
CA TYR A 183 -1.40 3.99 16.29
C TYR A 183 -0.71 5.16 15.58
N ASN A 184 -0.87 5.28 14.26
CA ASN A 184 -0.18 6.31 13.49
C ASN A 184 -0.70 7.73 13.75
N ILE A 185 -2.00 7.87 14.10
CA ILE A 185 -2.63 9.15 14.46
C ILE A 185 -2.19 9.56 15.86
N VAL A 186 -2.35 8.69 16.86
CA VAL A 186 -2.04 8.97 18.27
C VAL A 186 -0.55 9.25 18.49
N ASN A 187 0.33 8.53 17.78
CA ASN A 187 1.78 8.75 17.88
C ASN A 187 2.31 9.86 16.96
N GLU A 188 1.42 10.66 16.35
CA GLU A 188 1.76 11.82 15.50
C GLU A 188 2.85 11.53 14.47
N THR A 189 2.79 10.34 13.86
CA THR A 189 3.81 9.93 12.90
C THR A 189 3.85 10.90 11.71
N LYS A 190 4.93 10.88 10.93
CA LYS A 190 5.01 11.66 9.68
C LYS A 190 3.87 11.36 8.69
N MET A 191 3.16 10.24 8.87
CA MET A 191 2.04 9.81 8.05
C MET A 191 0.67 10.10 8.69
N ALA A 192 0.61 10.64 9.91
CA ALA A 192 -0.62 10.85 10.68
C ALA A 192 -1.71 11.58 9.87
N VAL A 193 -1.36 12.69 9.21
CA VAL A 193 -2.29 13.46 8.35
C VAL A 193 -2.89 12.60 7.23
N HIS A 194 -2.11 11.68 6.66
CA HIS A 194 -2.62 10.74 5.67
C HIS A 194 -3.53 9.69 6.31
N PHE A 195 -3.17 9.17 7.47
CA PHE A 195 -4.02 8.21 8.20
C PHE A 195 -5.35 8.79 8.66
N VAL A 196 -5.39 10.06 9.09
CA VAL A 196 -6.66 10.77 9.36
C VAL A 196 -7.55 10.72 8.12
N LYS A 197 -7.04 11.12 6.94
CA LYS A 197 -7.81 11.08 5.70
C LYS A 197 -8.24 9.68 5.27
N TYR A 198 -7.41 8.66 5.50
CA TYR A 198 -7.72 7.29 5.11
C TYR A 198 -8.63 6.59 6.12
N SER A 199 -8.65 7.02 7.38
CA SER A 199 -9.58 6.52 8.40
C SER A 199 -11.04 6.74 7.96
N GLU A 200 -11.37 7.96 7.52
CA GLU A 200 -12.71 8.28 7.02
C GLU A 200 -13.13 7.35 5.86
N LYS A 201 -12.21 7.08 4.93
CA LYS A 201 -12.48 6.18 3.80
C LYS A 201 -12.64 4.71 4.21
N VAL A 202 -11.88 4.28 5.21
CA VAL A 202 -12.00 2.93 5.78
C VAL A 202 -13.34 2.80 6.50
N GLU A 203 -13.73 3.81 7.28
CA GLU A 203 -15.02 3.88 7.96
C GLU A 203 -16.19 3.90 6.97
N GLU A 204 -16.09 4.63 5.86
CA GLU A 204 -17.09 4.60 4.77
C GLU A 204 -17.26 3.19 4.17
N LEU A 205 -16.18 2.42 4.08
CA LEU A 205 -16.23 1.03 3.61
C LEU A 205 -16.82 0.07 4.65
N PHE A 206 -16.58 0.33 5.93
CA PHE A 206 -16.99 -0.50 7.06
C PHE A 206 -18.45 -0.27 7.47
N THR A 207 -18.86 1.00 7.57
CA THR A 207 -20.14 1.44 8.12
C THR A 207 -21.35 0.69 7.55
N PRO A 208 -21.47 0.40 6.23
CA PRO A 208 -22.59 -0.38 5.69
C PRO A 208 -22.79 -1.76 6.32
N TYR A 209 -21.75 -2.35 6.91
CA TYR A 209 -21.75 -3.70 7.47
C TYR A 209 -21.95 -3.74 8.98
N ALA A 210 -21.85 -2.60 9.66
CA ALA A 210 -22.04 -2.49 11.10
C ALA A 210 -23.44 -1.95 11.45
N ASN A 211 -24.05 -2.52 12.50
CA ASN A 211 -25.22 -1.97 13.17
C ASN A 211 -24.81 -1.06 14.35
N CYS A 212 -25.76 -0.43 15.04
CA CYS A 212 -25.44 0.46 16.16
C CYS A 212 -24.72 -0.27 17.30
N ASP A 213 -25.14 -1.49 17.65
CA ASP A 213 -24.51 -2.28 18.71
C ASP A 213 -23.06 -2.62 18.37
N ASP A 214 -22.78 -3.01 17.11
CA ASP A 214 -21.43 -3.28 16.61
C ASP A 214 -20.54 -2.03 16.72
N LEU A 215 -21.06 -0.87 16.29
CA LEU A 215 -20.33 0.40 16.32
C LEU A 215 -20.06 0.86 17.75
N ILE A 216 -21.08 0.81 18.61
CA ILE A 216 -20.97 1.20 20.02
C ILE A 216 -19.96 0.29 20.70
N ALA A 217 -20.11 -1.04 20.59
CA ALA A 217 -19.17 -1.98 21.21
C ALA A 217 -17.73 -1.74 20.77
N LEU A 218 -17.51 -1.53 19.47
CA LEU A 218 -16.18 -1.31 18.90
C LEU A 218 -15.54 0.00 19.34
N PHE A 219 -16.28 1.11 19.26
CA PHE A 219 -15.75 2.42 19.63
C PHE A 219 -15.69 2.63 21.14
N SER A 220 -16.53 1.96 21.93
CA SER A 220 -16.43 1.96 23.40
C SER A 220 -15.11 1.37 23.89
N VAL A 221 -14.57 0.33 23.23
CA VAL A 221 -13.24 -0.22 23.56
C VAL A 221 -12.13 0.79 23.29
N LYS A 222 -12.32 1.67 22.31
CA LYS A 222 -11.33 2.66 21.87
C LYS A 222 -11.45 4.00 22.58
N PHE A 223 -12.60 4.30 23.15
CA PHE A 223 -12.90 5.56 23.79
C PHE A 223 -12.40 5.58 25.22
N ASP A 224 -11.47 6.49 25.50
CA ASP A 224 -11.10 6.90 26.86
C ASP A 224 -11.82 8.22 27.17
N PRO A 225 -12.65 8.33 28.22
CA PRO A 225 -13.26 9.59 28.64
C PRO A 225 -12.27 10.73 28.87
N ALA A 226 -11.01 10.42 29.19
CA ALA A 226 -9.95 11.40 29.39
C ALA A 226 -9.18 11.75 28.09
N THR A 227 -9.51 11.14 26.95
CA THR A 227 -8.78 11.34 25.69
C THR A 227 -8.73 12.82 25.29
N GLU A 228 -7.59 13.24 24.76
CA GLU A 228 -7.38 14.54 24.10
C GLU A 228 -7.30 14.38 22.57
N ASP A 229 -7.50 13.17 22.05
CA ASP A 229 -7.53 12.91 20.60
C ASP A 229 -8.84 13.42 19.98
N VAL A 230 -8.85 14.69 19.62
CA VAL A 230 -9.94 15.36 18.91
C VAL A 230 -10.32 14.62 17.62
N ASN A 231 -9.37 13.97 16.93
CA ASN A 231 -9.67 13.23 15.71
C ASN A 231 -10.45 11.95 16.02
N LEU A 232 -10.12 11.24 17.09
CA LEU A 232 -10.91 10.10 17.56
C LEU A 232 -12.33 10.51 17.94
N LEU A 233 -12.49 11.59 18.71
CA LEU A 233 -13.81 12.07 19.11
C LEU A 233 -14.70 12.42 17.90
N LYS A 234 -14.15 13.20 16.95
CA LYS A 234 -14.85 13.55 15.70
C LYS A 234 -15.23 12.32 14.89
N ARG A 235 -14.36 11.30 14.82
CA ARG A 235 -14.65 10.03 14.13
C ARG A 235 -15.79 9.27 14.79
N ILE A 236 -15.75 9.08 16.10
CA ILE A 236 -16.81 8.38 16.86
C ILE A 236 -18.17 9.05 16.61
N ILE A 237 -18.25 10.36 16.81
CA ILE A 237 -19.48 11.14 16.64
C ILE A 237 -19.99 11.02 15.20
N LYS A 238 -19.12 11.25 14.21
CA LYS A 238 -19.48 11.18 12.79
C LYS A 238 -20.00 9.81 12.37
N VAL A 239 -19.34 8.72 12.80
CA VAL A 239 -19.76 7.36 12.41
C VAL A 239 -21.09 6.99 13.06
N LEU A 240 -21.27 7.31 14.35
CA LEU A 240 -22.53 7.04 15.06
C LEU A 240 -23.68 7.89 14.51
N ASP A 241 -23.47 9.18 14.25
CA ASP A 241 -24.48 10.08 13.66
C ASP A 241 -24.91 9.63 12.27
N ASN A 242 -23.96 9.28 11.40
CA ASN A 242 -24.25 8.75 10.06
C ASN A 242 -25.12 7.48 10.08
N LYS A 243 -25.03 6.69 11.16
CA LYS A 243 -25.85 5.50 11.39
C LYS A 243 -27.06 5.74 12.27
N LYS A 244 -27.29 6.98 12.70
CA LYS A 244 -28.38 7.41 13.58
C LYS A 244 -28.35 6.69 14.93
N CYS A 245 -27.15 6.43 15.45
CA CYS A 245 -26.89 5.82 16.77
C CYS A 245 -26.63 6.90 17.84
N THR A 246 -27.36 8.02 17.76
CA THR A 246 -27.13 9.24 18.55
C THR A 246 -27.63 9.14 19.99
N ASP A 247 -28.50 8.16 20.28
CA ASP A 247 -29.10 7.96 21.61
C ASP A 247 -28.20 7.16 22.57
N SER A 248 -26.96 6.86 22.16
CA SER A 248 -26.04 6.04 22.96
C SER A 248 -25.22 6.87 23.95
N ASP A 249 -24.91 6.28 25.12
CA ASP A 249 -24.03 6.90 26.13
C ASP A 249 -22.66 7.27 25.55
N LEU A 250 -22.16 6.43 24.63
CA LEU A 250 -20.90 6.69 23.92
C LEU A 250 -20.98 7.96 23.07
N PHE A 251 -22.08 8.14 22.32
CA PHE A 251 -22.28 9.34 21.50
C PHE A 251 -22.31 10.60 22.37
N PHE A 252 -23.07 10.56 23.47
CA PHE A 252 -23.14 11.67 24.42
C PHE A 252 -21.76 11.96 25.05
N SER A 253 -21.06 10.93 25.54
CA SER A 253 -19.77 11.07 26.21
C SER A 253 -18.70 11.63 25.25
N ALA A 254 -18.64 11.12 24.02
CA ALA A 254 -17.71 11.62 23.02
C ALA A 254 -18.03 13.07 22.62
N SER A 255 -19.31 13.43 22.47
CA SER A 255 -19.75 14.79 22.14
C SER A 255 -19.45 15.79 23.24
N SER A 256 -19.74 15.43 24.50
CA SER A 256 -19.41 16.24 25.67
C SER A 256 -17.91 16.48 25.78
N ARG A 257 -17.11 15.41 25.64
CA ARG A 257 -15.65 15.51 25.69
C ARG A 257 -15.10 16.37 24.54
N LEU A 258 -15.65 16.24 23.34
CA LEU A 258 -15.26 17.09 22.21
C LEU A 258 -15.61 18.56 22.47
N TYR A 259 -16.79 18.84 23.02
CA TYR A 259 -17.21 20.19 23.37
C TYR A 259 -16.27 20.85 24.39
N GLU A 260 -15.78 20.11 25.38
CA GLU A 260 -14.79 20.59 26.36
C GLU A 260 -13.46 21.00 25.70
N LEU A 261 -13.00 20.22 24.70
CA LEU A 261 -11.72 20.45 24.02
C LEU A 261 -11.83 21.53 22.91
N GLU A 262 -12.93 21.53 22.17
CA GLU A 262 -13.22 22.47 21.08
C GLU A 262 -14.66 22.98 21.19
N PRO A 263 -14.92 24.04 21.98
CA PRO A 263 -16.26 24.60 22.12
C PRO A 263 -16.77 25.11 20.78
N SER A 264 -17.76 24.43 20.21
CA SER A 264 -18.42 24.83 18.96
C SER A 264 -19.93 24.69 19.07
N SER A 265 -20.67 25.46 18.26
CA SER A 265 -22.14 25.40 18.21
C SER A 265 -22.70 24.12 17.57
N ALA A 266 -21.85 23.25 17.02
CA ALA A 266 -22.24 21.99 16.37
C ALA A 266 -22.12 20.76 17.29
N SER A 267 -21.70 20.97 18.54
CA SER A 267 -21.44 19.94 19.55
C SER A 267 -22.37 20.03 20.77
N ALA A 268 -23.44 20.83 20.66
CA ALA A 268 -24.49 20.98 21.66
C ALA A 268 -25.76 20.24 21.24
#